data_AF-A0A7C3JS86-F1
#
_entry.id   AF-A0A7C3JS86-F1
#
_cell.length_a   1.000
_cell.length_b   1.000
_cell.length_c   1.000
_cell.angle_alpha   90.00
_cell.angle_beta   90.00
_cell.angle_gamma   90.00
#
_symmetry.space_group_name_H-M   'P 1'
#
loop_
_entity.id
_entity.type
_entity.pdbx_description
1 polymer ?
#
loop_
_entity_poly.entity_id
_entity_poly.type
_entity_poly.pdbx_seq_one_letter_code
_entity_poly.pdbx_strand_id
1 'polypeptide(L)'
;MRMILPSLKERRVVDRLLSSFFHQYRPYDFKKAISTLCRFYHLKNPRVEWFEYIDWGKTAGKTYENGQIYLIHPENWKKGRKYNSERGWINTVYHEMGHYIFWADAETKADKFACRMVRGINNHK
;
A
#
# COMPACT_ATOMS: atom_id res chain seq x y z
N MET A 1 16.24 1.28 -0.05
CA MET A 1 16.00 2.06 -1.29
C MET A 1 14.94 3.11 -1.00
N ARG A 2 15.12 4.38 -1.39
CA ARG A 2 14.12 5.43 -1.13
C ARG A 2 12.96 5.28 -2.13
N MET A 3 11.74 5.10 -1.65
CA MET A 3 10.55 5.08 -2.50
C MET A 3 10.26 6.51 -2.96
N ILE A 4 10.07 6.68 -4.27
CA ILE A 4 9.58 7.95 -4.82
C ILE A 4 8.10 8.05 -4.45
N LEU A 5 7.68 9.15 -3.85
CA LEU A 5 6.28 9.34 -3.44
C LEU A 5 5.56 10.30 -4.38
N PRO A 6 4.22 10.17 -4.54
CA PRO A 6 3.43 11.18 -5.25
C PRO A 6 3.56 12.56 -4.61
N SER A 7 3.17 13.59 -5.38
CA SER A 7 3.15 14.97 -4.88
C SER A 7 2.27 15.09 -3.64
N LEU A 8 2.51 16.12 -2.81
CA LEU A 8 1.67 16.36 -1.62
C LEU A 8 0.20 16.57 -2.01
N LYS A 9 -0.07 17.20 -3.16
CA LYS A 9 -1.42 17.41 -3.70
C LYS A 9 -2.12 16.07 -3.97
N GLU A 10 -1.46 15.15 -4.66
CA GLU A 10 -2.01 13.82 -4.94
C GLU A 10 -2.22 13.01 -3.67
N ARG A 11 -1.26 13.05 -2.74
CA ARG A 11 -1.39 12.38 -1.43
C ARG A 11 -2.60 12.89 -0.64
N ARG A 12 -2.86 14.20 -0.63
CA ARG A 12 -4.07 14.78 -0.01
C ARG A 12 -5.36 14.36 -0.71
N VAL A 13 -5.34 14.10 -2.01
CA VAL A 13 -6.52 13.58 -2.74
C VAL A 13 -6.78 12.14 -2.34
N VAL A 14 -5.75 11.30 -2.35
CA VAL A 14 -5.84 9.89 -1.93
C VAL A 14 -6.34 9.78 -0.49
N ASP A 15 -5.76 10.55 0.43
CA ASP A 15 -6.14 10.54 1.84
C ASP A 15 -7.62 10.91 2.06
N ARG A 16 -8.12 11.94 1.36
CA ARG A 16 -9.55 12.31 1.40
C ARG A 16 -10.47 11.23 0.83
N LEU A 17 -10.06 10.53 -0.22
CA LEU A 17 -10.84 9.44 -0.79
C LEU A 17 -10.91 8.24 0.17
N LEU A 18 -9.79 7.91 0.83
CA LEU A 18 -9.75 6.85 1.84
C LEU A 18 -10.58 7.23 3.08
N SER A 19 -10.52 8.49 3.51
CA SER A 19 -11.36 9.04 4.57
C SER A 19 -12.85 8.94 4.21
N SER A 20 -13.24 9.38 3.01
CA SER A 20 -14.61 9.26 2.50
C SER A 20 -15.10 7.81 2.50
N PHE A 21 -14.27 6.88 2.01
CA PHE A 21 -14.58 5.45 2.05
C PHE A 21 -14.71 4.94 3.49
N PHE A 22 -13.81 5.33 4.39
CA PHE A 22 -13.86 4.91 5.79
C PHE A 22 -15.16 5.35 6.45
N HIS A 23 -15.63 6.58 6.22
CA HIS A 23 -16.83 7.11 6.86
C HIS A 23 -18.13 6.64 6.19
N GLN A 24 -18.19 6.68 4.87
CA GLN A 24 -19.44 6.56 4.10
C GLN A 24 -19.55 5.27 3.30
N TYR A 25 -18.52 4.41 3.37
CA TYR A 25 -18.43 3.16 2.63
C TYR A 25 -18.75 3.33 1.14
N ARG A 26 -18.06 4.27 0.47
CA ARG A 26 -18.17 4.51 -0.98
C ARG A 26 -17.09 3.71 -1.73
N PRO A 27 -17.35 2.49 -2.26
CA PRO A 27 -16.29 1.62 -2.79
C PRO A 27 -15.57 2.25 -3.98
N TYR A 28 -16.26 3.13 -4.72
CA TYR A 28 -15.68 3.93 -5.78
C TYR A 28 -14.52 4.81 -5.30
N ASP A 29 -14.66 5.46 -4.14
CA ASP A 29 -13.61 6.34 -3.60
C ASP A 29 -12.36 5.53 -3.24
N PHE A 30 -12.54 4.35 -2.64
CA PHE A 30 -11.43 3.42 -2.39
C PHE A 30 -10.75 3.01 -3.69
N LYS A 31 -11.52 2.53 -4.69
CA LYS A 31 -10.98 2.11 -5.99
C LYS A 31 -10.22 3.25 -6.67
N LYS A 32 -10.73 4.49 -6.59
CA LYS A 32 -10.08 5.68 -7.14
C LYS A 32 -8.79 6.04 -6.40
N ALA A 33 -8.77 5.91 -5.08
CA ALA A 33 -7.58 6.13 -4.25
C ALA A 33 -6.46 5.16 -4.65
N ILE A 34 -6.76 3.86 -4.69
CA ILE A 34 -5.81 2.81 -5.07
C ILE A 34 -5.34 3.01 -6.52
N SER A 35 -6.26 3.25 -7.46
CA SER A 35 -5.91 3.48 -8.86
C SER A 35 -5.02 4.70 -9.07
N THR A 36 -5.18 5.74 -8.26
CA THR A 36 -4.31 6.92 -8.31
C THR A 36 -2.89 6.58 -7.90
N LEU A 37 -2.72 5.80 -6.83
CA LEU A 37 -1.41 5.29 -6.40
C LEU A 37 -0.79 4.37 -7.44
N CYS A 38 -1.53 3.36 -7.92
CA CYS A 38 -1.02 2.42 -8.91
C CYS A 38 -0.59 3.11 -10.21
N ARG A 39 -1.34 4.12 -10.68
CA ARG A 39 -0.97 4.92 -11.85
C ARG A 39 0.37 5.62 -11.67
N PHE A 40 0.61 6.21 -10.50
CA PHE A 40 1.88 6.89 -10.21
C PHE A 40 3.08 5.93 -10.29
N TYR A 41 2.90 4.69 -9.85
CA TYR A 41 3.95 3.66 -9.88
C TYR A 41 3.95 2.81 -11.15
N HIS A 42 3.10 3.10 -12.14
CA HIS A 42 2.92 2.29 -13.35
C HIS A 42 2.57 0.81 -13.08
N LEU A 43 1.81 0.56 -12.01
CA LEU A 43 1.38 -0.78 -11.59
C LEU A 43 -0.07 -1.05 -12.00
N LYS A 44 -0.41 -2.33 -12.12
CA LYS A 44 -1.81 -2.76 -12.15
C LYS A 44 -2.48 -2.50 -10.79
N ASN A 45 -3.80 -2.49 -10.76
CA ASN A 45 -4.51 -2.42 -9.48
C ASN A 45 -4.39 -3.78 -8.76
N PRO A 46 -4.10 -3.80 -7.44
CA PRO A 46 -4.11 -5.02 -6.66
C PRO A 46 -5.54 -5.57 -6.51
N ARG A 47 -5.64 -6.85 -6.17
CA ARG A 47 -6.91 -7.48 -5.77
C ARG A 47 -7.10 -7.29 -4.26
N VAL A 48 -8.04 -6.46 -3.87
CA VAL A 48 -8.31 -6.19 -2.45
C VAL A 48 -9.47 -7.06 -1.97
N GLU A 49 -9.26 -7.80 -0.89
CA GLU A 49 -10.27 -8.60 -0.20
C GLU A 49 -10.49 -8.09 1.21
N TRP A 50 -11.76 -8.08 1.61
CA TRP A 50 -12.20 -7.52 2.89
C TRP A 50 -12.47 -8.62 3.89
N PHE A 51 -11.91 -8.47 5.09
CA PHE A 51 -12.08 -9.41 6.19
C PHE A 51 -12.77 -8.75 7.37
N GLU A 52 -13.52 -9.55 8.13
CA GLU A 52 -14.12 -9.10 9.39
C GLU A 52 -13.09 -8.99 10.51
N TYR A 53 -12.16 -9.94 10.53
CA TYR A 53 -11.06 -10.01 11.48
C TYR A 53 -9.89 -10.74 10.84
N ILE A 54 -8.66 -10.36 11.22
CA ILE A 54 -7.43 -11.04 10.81
C ILE A 54 -6.75 -11.54 12.09
N ASP A 55 -6.77 -12.85 12.31
CA ASP A 55 -6.22 -13.51 13.52
C ASP A 55 -4.73 -13.89 13.38
N TRP A 56 -4.01 -13.28 12.43
CA TRP A 56 -2.65 -13.71 12.08
C TRP A 56 -1.58 -13.09 12.97
N GLY A 57 -1.86 -13.01 14.27
CA GLY A 57 -0.83 -12.84 15.28
C GLY A 57 -0.19 -11.47 15.38
N LYS A 58 -0.77 -10.40 14.78
CA LYS A 58 -0.58 -8.94 15.07
C LYS A 58 -0.88 -8.01 13.87
N THR A 59 -1.21 -8.52 12.68
CA THR A 59 -1.32 -7.68 11.48
C THR A 59 -2.77 -7.23 11.21
N ALA A 60 -2.91 -5.97 10.80
CA ALA A 60 -4.18 -5.33 10.43
C ALA A 60 -4.51 -5.50 8.92
N GLY A 61 -3.57 -6.05 8.17
CA GLY A 61 -3.65 -6.35 6.75
C GLY A 61 -2.59 -7.39 6.39
N LYS A 62 -2.62 -7.84 5.14
CA LYS A 62 -1.55 -8.67 4.55
C LYS A 62 -1.52 -8.53 3.04
N THR A 63 -0.33 -8.38 2.48
CA THR A 63 -0.10 -8.35 1.04
C THR A 63 0.60 -9.62 0.58
N TYR A 64 0.19 -10.16 -0.58
CA TYR A 64 0.67 -11.39 -1.20
C TYR A 64 1.45 -11.10 -2.49
N GLU A 65 2.39 -11.99 -2.85
CA GLU A 65 3.31 -11.79 -3.99
C GLU A 65 2.55 -11.77 -5.31
N ASN A 66 1.40 -12.43 -5.36
CA ASN A 66 0.46 -12.42 -6.47
C ASN A 66 -0.31 -11.09 -6.65
N GLY A 67 -0.07 -10.09 -5.80
CA GLY A 67 -0.74 -8.78 -5.84
C GLY A 67 -2.10 -8.74 -5.16
N GLN A 68 -2.42 -9.73 -4.33
CA GLN A 68 -3.62 -9.76 -3.49
C GLN A 68 -3.33 -9.03 -2.16
N ILE A 69 -4.30 -8.27 -1.66
CA ILE A 69 -4.18 -7.51 -0.42
C ILE A 69 -5.41 -7.81 0.44
N TYR A 70 -5.19 -8.30 1.65
CA TYR A 70 -6.21 -8.52 2.67
C TYR A 70 -6.23 -7.32 3.61
N LEU A 71 -7.43 -6.77 3.80
CA LEU A 71 -7.66 -5.64 4.71
C LEU A 71 -8.88 -5.90 5.58
N ILE A 72 -8.81 -5.45 6.83
CA ILE A 72 -10.02 -5.39 7.67
C ILE A 72 -10.98 -4.35 7.11
N HIS A 73 -12.23 -4.74 6.94
CA HIS A 73 -13.28 -3.85 6.49
C HIS A 73 -13.41 -2.63 7.43
N PRO A 74 -13.57 -1.39 6.93
CA PRO A 74 -13.62 -0.20 7.78
C PRO A 74 -14.74 -0.24 8.84
N GLU A 75 -15.88 -0.87 8.54
CA GLU A 75 -16.96 -1.01 9.52
C GLU A 75 -16.61 -1.96 10.67
N ASN A 76 -15.81 -2.99 10.42
CA ASN A 76 -15.35 -3.92 11.44
C ASN A 76 -14.18 -3.32 12.22
N TRP A 77 -13.32 -2.57 11.55
CA TRP A 77 -12.26 -1.79 12.18
C TRP A 77 -12.82 -0.83 13.25
N LYS A 78 -13.88 -0.07 12.93
CA LYS A 78 -14.53 0.85 13.88
C LYS A 78 -15.01 0.16 15.16
N LYS A 79 -15.33 -1.13 15.10
CA LYS A 79 -15.79 -1.95 16.24
C LYS A 79 -14.62 -2.55 17.05
N GLY A 80 -13.38 -2.39 16.58
CA GLY A 80 -12.20 -2.92 17.24
C GLY A 80 -11.92 -2.29 18.61
N ARG A 81 -11.41 -3.09 19.56
CA ARG A 81 -11.02 -2.58 20.89
C ARG A 81 -9.64 -1.89 20.89
N LYS A 82 -8.69 -2.44 20.13
CA LYS A 82 -7.29 -1.96 20.07
C LYS A 82 -7.03 -1.04 18.88
N TYR A 83 -7.66 -1.33 17.74
CA TYR A 83 -7.48 -0.61 16.50
C TYR A 83 -8.86 -0.18 15.98
N ASN A 84 -9.17 1.11 16.05
CA ASN A 84 -10.49 1.64 15.69
C ASN A 84 -10.46 3.05 15.08
N SER A 85 -9.30 3.69 14.99
CA SER A 85 -9.18 5.04 14.44
C SER A 85 -9.09 5.02 12.91
N GLU A 86 -9.68 6.03 12.28
CA GLU A 86 -9.57 6.28 10.83
C GLU A 86 -8.10 6.35 10.41
N ARG A 87 -7.28 7.12 11.15
CA ARG A 87 -5.86 7.28 10.83
C ARG A 87 -5.11 5.95 10.89
N GLY A 88 -5.43 5.10 11.86
CA GLY A 88 -4.88 3.76 11.96
C GLY A 88 -5.23 2.91 10.74
N TRP A 89 -6.50 2.91 10.33
CA TRP A 89 -6.98 2.16 9.17
C TRP A 89 -6.33 2.63 7.87
N ILE A 90 -6.32 3.94 7.63
CA ILE A 90 -5.67 4.55 6.45
C ILE A 90 -4.17 4.22 6.43
N ASN A 91 -3.51 4.27 7.58
CA ASN A 91 -2.09 3.89 7.67
C ASN A 91 -1.87 2.41 7.34
N THR A 92 -2.77 1.51 7.75
CA THR A 92 -2.73 0.10 7.32
C THR A 92 -2.88 -0.04 5.81
N VAL A 93 -3.81 0.70 5.18
CA VAL A 93 -3.94 0.69 3.71
C VAL A 93 -2.64 1.14 3.04
N TYR A 94 -2.01 2.21 3.52
CA TYR A 94 -0.72 2.65 2.98
C TYR A 94 0.40 1.65 3.21
N HIS A 95 0.41 0.98 4.37
CA HIS A 95 1.40 -0.06 4.70
C HIS A 95 1.31 -1.23 3.71
N GLU A 96 0.11 -1.77 3.50
CA GLU A 96 -0.11 -2.87 2.56
C GLU A 96 0.15 -2.45 1.11
N MET A 97 -0.27 -1.24 0.71
CA MET A 97 0.08 -0.69 -0.60
C MET A 97 1.60 -0.55 -0.77
N GLY A 98 2.30 -0.18 0.29
CA GLY A 98 3.76 -0.15 0.32
C GLY A 98 4.35 -1.52 0.00
N HIS A 99 3.87 -2.58 0.67
CA HIS A 99 4.27 -3.96 0.36
C HIS A 99 3.99 -4.33 -1.10
N TYR A 100 2.80 -3.99 -1.61
CA TYR A 100 2.44 -4.27 -3.00
C TYR A 100 3.39 -3.60 -3.99
N ILE A 101 3.68 -2.32 -3.79
CA ILE A 101 4.64 -1.57 -4.63
C ILE A 101 6.06 -2.15 -4.49
N PHE A 102 6.43 -2.60 -3.29
CA PHE A 102 7.71 -3.24 -3.07
C PHE A 102 7.85 -4.54 -3.86
N TRP A 103 6.81 -5.37 -3.92
CA TRP A 103 6.82 -6.66 -4.60
C TRP A 103 6.61 -6.55 -6.11
N ALA A 104 5.69 -5.69 -6.56
CA ALA A 104 5.39 -5.55 -7.98
C ALA A 104 6.51 -4.90 -8.80
N ASP A 105 7.46 -4.21 -8.15
CA ASP A 105 8.64 -3.59 -8.76
C ASP A 105 9.93 -4.30 -8.30
N ALA A 106 9.94 -5.64 -8.31
CA ALA A 106 11.10 -6.43 -7.90
C ALA A 106 12.26 -6.34 -8.91
N GLU A 107 11.97 -6.41 -10.21
CA GLU A 107 12.98 -6.39 -11.29
C GLU A 107 13.80 -5.10 -11.30
N THR A 108 13.16 -3.93 -11.33
CA THR A 108 13.84 -2.63 -11.27
C THR A 108 14.69 -2.47 -10.00
N LYS A 109 14.27 -3.09 -8.88
CA LYS A 109 15.05 -3.08 -7.63
C LYS A 109 16.25 -4.00 -7.73
N ALA A 110 16.10 -5.19 -8.31
CA ALA A 110 17.18 -6.12 -8.57
C ALA A 110 18.24 -5.48 -9.48
N ASP A 111 17.82 -4.80 -10.56
CA ASP A 111 18.73 -4.06 -11.46
C ASP A 111 19.47 -2.95 -10.74
N LYS A 112 18.76 -2.12 -9.95
CA LYS A 112 19.38 -1.04 -9.17
C LYS A 112 20.33 -1.59 -8.10
N PHE A 113 19.99 -2.72 -7.50
CA PHE A 113 20.84 -3.42 -6.55
C PHE A 113 22.11 -3.92 -7.24
N ALA A 114 21.98 -4.67 -8.34
CA ALA A 114 23.10 -5.18 -9.13
C ALA A 114 24.02 -4.04 -9.62
N CYS A 115 23.45 -2.98 -10.19
CA CYS A 115 24.20 -1.80 -10.64
C CYS A 115 24.98 -1.15 -9.49
N ARG A 116 24.41 -1.07 -8.27
CA ARG A 116 25.08 -0.50 -7.10
C ARG A 116 26.16 -1.42 -6.53
N MET A 117 25.93 -2.73 -6.56
CA MET A 117 26.93 -3.71 -6.13
C MET A 117 28.16 -3.67 -7.05
N VAL A 118 27.98 -3.46 -8.36
CA VAL A 118 29.09 -3.39 -9.32
C VAL A 118 29.78 -2.02 -9.32
N ARG A 119 29.05 -0.92 -9.10
CA ARG A 119 29.61 0.44 -9.07
C ARG A 119 30.62 0.59 -7.91
N GLY A 120 31.86 0.92 -8.26
CA GLY A 120 32.95 1.19 -7.30
C GLY A 120 33.90 0.01 -7.05
N ILE A 121 33.57 -1.20 -7.50
CA ILE A 121 34.48 -2.35 -7.45
C ILE A 121 35.53 -2.30 -8.57
N ASN A 122 35.19 -1.68 -9.71
CA ASN A 122 36.07 -1.57 -10.88
C ASN A 122 37.07 -0.40 -10.84
N ASN A 123 37.32 0.22 -9.67
CA ASN A 123 38.36 1.25 -9.52
C ASN A 123 39.77 0.68 -9.27
N HIS A 124 39.97 -0.63 -9.48
CA HIS A 124 41.31 -1.23 -9.54
C HIS A 124 41.86 -1.18 -10.97
N LYS A 125 42.37 -0.01 -11.36
CA LYS A 125 43.48 0.16 -12.31
C LYS A 125 43.96 1.61 -12.30
#